data_AF-A0AAE7D677-F1
#
_entry.id   AF-A0AAE7D677-F1
#
_cell.length_a   1.000
_cell.length_b   1.000
_cell.length_c   1.000
_cell.angle_alpha   90.00
_cell.angle_beta   90.00
_cell.angle_gamma   90.00
#
_symmetry.space_group_name_H-M   'P 1'
#
loop_
_entity.id
_entity.type
_entity.pdbx_description
1 polymer ?
#
loop_
_entity_poly.entity_id
_entity_poly.type
_entity_poly.pdbx_seq_one_letter_code
_entity_poly.pdbx_strand_id
1 'polypeptide(L)'
;MKSYKEIEKKHSPEEIAESLVFPGPKDPVKREKMLSALREVRKQQKENQSEESKLISQLLQLKFLMEDYLKADSFNKNFYFGYFLNEYIARLEKKKKAVCSGD
;
A
#
# COMPACT_ATOMS: atom_id res chain seq x y z
N MET A 1 -28.42 -6.78 -2.64
CA MET A 1 -27.44 -5.80 -2.12
C MET A 1 -28.12 -4.44 -2.20
N LYS A 2 -28.22 -3.66 -1.12
CA LYS A 2 -28.85 -2.32 -1.17
C LYS A 2 -28.03 -1.43 -2.11
N SER A 3 -28.70 -0.58 -2.88
CA SER A 3 -28.02 0.34 -3.80
C SER A 3 -27.23 1.38 -2.99
N TYR A 4 -26.04 1.79 -3.45
CA TYR A 4 -25.24 2.82 -2.80
C TYR A 4 -26.05 4.13 -2.58
N LYS A 5 -26.92 4.47 -3.54
CA LYS A 5 -27.87 5.60 -3.46
C LYS A 5 -28.89 5.48 -2.33
N GLU A 6 -29.16 4.27 -1.82
CA GLU A 6 -30.06 4.05 -0.69
C GLU A 6 -29.32 4.12 0.66
N ILE A 7 -28.02 3.87 0.65
CA ILE A 7 -27.15 3.88 1.84
C ILE A 7 -26.73 5.32 2.17
N GLU A 8 -26.38 6.13 1.16
CA GLU A 8 -26.08 7.57 1.32
C GLU A 8 -27.23 8.38 1.91
N LYS A 9 -28.47 7.93 1.74
CA LYS A 9 -29.65 8.58 2.35
C LYS A 9 -29.72 8.42 3.86
N LYS A 10 -28.98 7.47 4.44
CA LYS A 10 -29.11 7.07 5.86
C LYS A 10 -27.81 7.17 6.65
N HIS A 11 -26.66 7.27 5.98
CA HIS A 11 -25.35 7.22 6.60
C HIS A 11 -24.44 8.29 6.02
N SER A 12 -23.57 8.85 6.84
CA SER A 12 -22.57 9.80 6.37
C SER A 12 -21.50 9.08 5.53
N PRO A 13 -20.78 9.79 4.64
CA PRO A 13 -19.66 9.22 3.90
C PRO A 13 -18.63 8.54 4.80
N GLU A 14 -18.37 9.11 5.98
CA GLU A 14 -17.46 8.56 6.99
C GLU A 14 -17.99 7.23 7.57
N GLU A 15 -19.27 7.17 7.95
CA GLU A 15 -19.89 5.94 8.45
C GLU A 15 -19.91 4.83 7.39
N ILE A 16 -20.15 5.20 6.14
CA ILE A 16 -20.12 4.29 4.99
C ILE A 16 -18.69 3.75 4.81
N ALA A 17 -17.69 4.63 4.80
CA ALA A 17 -16.28 4.25 4.67
C ALA A 17 -15.83 3.35 5.82
N GLU A 18 -16.21 3.65 7.07
CA GLU A 18 -15.92 2.81 8.22
C GLU A 18 -16.55 1.42 8.11
N SER A 19 -17.79 1.32 7.61
CA SER A 19 -18.49 0.04 7.47
C SER A 19 -17.98 -0.84 6.32
N LEU A 20 -17.56 -0.22 5.21
CA LEU A 20 -17.14 -0.93 3.99
C LEU A 20 -15.64 -1.23 3.96
N VAL A 21 -14.81 -0.28 4.35
CA VAL A 21 -13.34 -0.38 4.20
C VAL A 21 -12.71 -1.00 5.45
N PHE A 22 -13.26 -0.71 6.64
CA PHE A 22 -12.73 -1.21 7.92
C PHE A 22 -13.81 -1.87 8.79
N PRO A 23 -14.52 -2.89 8.26
CA PRO A 23 -15.54 -3.59 9.03
C PRO A 23 -14.90 -4.16 10.30
N GLY A 24 -15.47 -3.83 11.45
CA GLY A 24 -14.92 -4.25 12.73
C GLY A 24 -15.81 -3.86 13.91
N PRO A 25 -15.41 -4.23 15.13
CA PRO A 25 -16.13 -3.85 16.34
C PRO A 25 -16.27 -2.33 16.44
N LYS A 26 -17.47 -1.86 16.80
CA LYS A 26 -17.72 -0.44 17.13
C LYS A 26 -17.16 -0.05 18.50
N ASP A 27 -17.00 -1.04 19.39
CA ASP A 27 -16.39 -0.83 20.69
C ASP A 27 -14.90 -0.45 20.53
N PRO A 28 -14.48 0.75 20.99
CA PRO A 28 -13.13 1.25 20.74
C PRO A 28 -12.05 0.35 21.35
N VAL A 29 -12.32 -0.28 22.50
CA VAL A 29 -11.36 -1.16 23.17
C VAL A 29 -11.13 -2.44 22.36
N LYS A 30 -12.20 -3.11 21.92
CA LYS A 30 -12.10 -4.28 21.04
C LYS A 30 -11.49 -3.93 19.68
N ARG A 31 -11.82 -2.76 19.13
CA ARG A 31 -11.26 -2.29 17.85
C ARG A 31 -9.76 -2.08 17.95
N GLU A 32 -9.27 -1.40 18.98
CA GLU A 32 -7.84 -1.18 19.13
C GLU A 32 -7.08 -2.49 19.35
N LYS A 33 -7.63 -3.43 20.14
CA LYS A 33 -7.04 -4.78 20.29
C LYS A 33 -6.96 -5.54 18.96
N MET A 34 -7.99 -5.44 18.13
CA MET A 34 -7.99 -6.06 16.79
C MET A 34 -6.95 -5.40 15.89
N LEU A 35 -6.87 -4.07 15.89
CA LEU A 35 -5.92 -3.32 15.08
C LEU A 35 -4.48 -3.57 15.55
N SER A 36 -4.23 -3.69 16.84
CA SER A 36 -2.90 -4.01 17.39
C SER A 36 -2.45 -5.40 16.93
N ALA A 37 -3.32 -6.42 17.03
CA ALA A 37 -3.02 -7.76 16.54
C ALA A 37 -2.72 -7.78 15.03
N LEU A 38 -3.47 -7.02 14.23
CA LEU A 38 -3.19 -6.88 12.79
C LEU A 38 -1.83 -6.21 12.52
N ARG A 39 -1.47 -5.19 13.30
CA ARG A 39 -0.15 -4.53 13.19
C ARG A 39 0.98 -5.51 13.53
N GLU A 40 0.80 -6.34 14.55
CA GLU A 40 1.77 -7.37 14.94
C GLU A 40 1.96 -8.42 13.84
N VAL A 41 0.88 -8.96 13.27
CA VAL A 41 0.97 -9.91 12.15
C VAL A 41 1.67 -9.29 10.95
N ARG A 42 1.34 -8.04 10.60
CA ARG A 42 2.02 -7.31 9.50
C ARG A 42 3.50 -7.11 9.78
N LYS A 43 3.85 -6.81 11.04
CA LYS A 43 5.25 -6.65 11.46
C LYS A 43 6.01 -7.97 11.29
N GLN A 44 5.46 -9.08 11.79
CA GLN A 44 6.06 -10.41 11.64
C GLN A 44 6.23 -10.81 10.16
N GLN A 45 5.22 -10.57 9.32
CA GLN A 45 5.32 -10.83 7.88
C GLN A 45 6.44 -10.01 7.23
N LYS A 46 6.59 -8.74 7.63
CA LYS A 46 7.65 -7.86 7.13
C LYS A 46 9.04 -8.32 7.58
N GLU A 47 9.16 -8.81 8.82
CA GLU A 47 10.41 -9.35 9.37
C GLU A 47 10.82 -10.67 8.72
N ASN A 48 9.83 -11.51 8.38
CA ASN A 48 10.05 -12.80 7.72
C ASN A 48 10.19 -12.69 6.18
N GLN A 49 10.00 -11.50 5.61
CA GLN A 49 10.12 -11.30 4.17
C GLN A 49 11.59 -11.30 3.76
N SER A 50 11.96 -12.18 2.81
CA SER A 50 13.31 -12.16 2.25
C SER A 50 13.57 -10.87 1.49
N GLU A 51 14.82 -10.40 1.49
CA GLU A 51 15.21 -9.20 0.74
C GLU A 51 14.97 -9.35 -0.77
N GLU A 52 15.03 -10.58 -1.29
CA GLU A 52 14.67 -10.88 -2.68
C GLU A 52 13.16 -10.70 -2.93
N SER A 53 12.30 -11.28 -2.08
CA SER A 53 10.85 -11.13 -2.20
C SER A 53 10.42 -9.67 -2.09
N LYS A 54 11.07 -8.92 -1.19
CA LYS A 54 10.88 -7.48 -1.00
C LYS A 54 11.29 -6.69 -2.25
N LEU A 55 12.43 -7.02 -2.86
CA LEU A 55 12.86 -6.40 -4.11
C LEU A 55 11.87 -6.67 -5.25
N ILE A 56 11.46 -7.93 -5.44
CA ILE A 56 10.47 -8.31 -6.46
C ILE A 56 9.18 -7.50 -6.26
N SER A 57 8.70 -7.40 -5.02
CA SER A 57 7.49 -6.63 -4.69
C SER A 57 7.64 -5.15 -5.05
N GLN A 58 8.80 -4.55 -4.76
CA GLN A 58 9.08 -3.14 -5.09
C GLN A 58 9.19 -2.89 -6.60
N LEU A 59 9.74 -3.84 -7.36
CA LEU A 59 9.82 -3.77 -8.81
C LEU A 59 8.45 -3.94 -9.47
N LEU A 60 7.63 -4.86 -8.96
CA LEU A 60 6.24 -5.03 -9.41
C LEU A 60 5.41 -3.78 -9.15
N GLN A 61 5.57 -3.16 -7.97
CA GLN A 61 4.91 -1.89 -7.66
C GLN A 61 5.28 -0.80 -8.67
N LEU A 62 6.57 -0.68 -9.02
CA LEU A 62 7.03 0.29 -10.01
C LEU A 62 6.45 0.00 -11.40
N LYS A 63 6.42 -1.28 -11.80
CA LYS A 63 5.82 -1.72 -13.06
C LYS A 63 4.33 -1.32 -13.14
N PHE A 64 3.54 -1.62 -12.11
CA PHE A 64 2.12 -1.28 -12.10
C PHE A 64 1.89 0.23 -12.12
N LEU A 65 2.71 1.01 -11.40
CA LEU A 65 2.65 2.46 -11.46
C LEU A 65 2.88 3.00 -12.89
N MET A 66 3.82 2.41 -13.63
CA MET A 66 4.07 2.76 -15.03
C MET A 66 2.88 2.35 -15.92
N GLU A 67 2.34 1.14 -15.74
CA GLU A 67 1.18 0.67 -16.51
C GLU A 67 -0.05 1.54 -16.27
N ASP A 68 -0.32 1.90 -15.02
CA ASP A 68 -1.44 2.77 -14.64
C ASP A 68 -1.28 4.16 -15.24
N TYR A 69 -0.06 4.71 -15.23
CA TYR A 69 0.22 6.00 -15.86
C TYR A 69 0.03 5.96 -17.38
N LEU A 70 0.51 4.91 -18.05
CA LEU A 70 0.36 4.76 -19.50
C LEU A 70 -1.10 4.54 -19.93
N LYS A 71 -1.95 3.99 -19.05
CA LYS A 71 -3.38 3.82 -19.27
C LYS A 71 -4.22 5.02 -18.86
N ALA A 72 -3.63 6.00 -18.16
CA ALA A 72 -4.37 7.16 -17.67
C ALA A 72 -4.64 8.16 -18.81
N ASP A 73 -5.85 8.71 -18.85
CA ASP A 73 -6.21 9.79 -19.78
C ASP A 73 -5.59 11.15 -19.41
N SER A 74 -4.94 11.23 -18.24
CA SER A 74 -4.34 12.45 -17.70
C SER A 74 -2.82 12.41 -17.75
N PHE A 75 -2.23 13.38 -18.46
CA PHE A 75 -0.79 13.58 -18.44
C PHE A 75 -0.29 14.12 -17.09
N ASN A 76 0.77 13.53 -16.56
CA ASN A 76 1.43 13.98 -15.34
C ASN A 76 2.89 14.29 -15.64
N LYS A 77 3.24 15.58 -15.66
CA LYS A 77 4.61 16.06 -15.93
C LYS A 77 5.67 15.52 -14.97
N ASN A 78 5.27 15.06 -13.79
CA ASN A 78 6.20 14.51 -12.80
C ASN A 78 6.58 13.07 -13.14
N PHE A 79 5.80 12.37 -13.97
CA PHE A 79 6.03 10.98 -14.39
C PHE A 79 6.72 10.93 -15.75
N TYR A 80 7.90 11.55 -15.82
CA TYR A 80 8.78 11.47 -16.98
C TYR A 80 9.72 10.25 -16.88
N PHE A 81 10.34 9.88 -17.99
CA PHE A 81 11.24 8.71 -18.04
C PHE A 81 12.31 8.71 -16.93
N GLY A 82 12.97 9.85 -16.72
CA GLY A 82 13.99 10.00 -15.68
C GLY A 82 13.47 9.78 -14.26
N TYR A 83 12.21 10.10 -13.98
CA TYR A 83 11.58 9.78 -12.69
C TYR A 83 11.54 8.26 -12.48
N PHE A 84 10.99 7.51 -13.45
CA PHE A 84 10.90 6.04 -13.34
C PHE A 84 12.28 5.35 -13.32
N LEU A 85 13.25 5.88 -14.06
CA LEU A 85 14.63 5.38 -14.03
C LEU A 85 15.27 5.60 -12.66
N ASN A 86 15.12 6.78 -12.07
CA ASN A 86 15.62 7.07 -10.72
C ASN A 86 14.96 6.17 -9.68
N GLU A 87 13.65 5.98 -9.79
CA GLU A 87 12.87 5.09 -8.93
C GLU A 87 13.37 3.63 -9.03
N TYR A 88 13.70 3.15 -10.23
CA TYR A 88 14.28 1.82 -10.44
C TYR A 88 15.66 1.69 -9.78
N ILE A 89 16.57 2.64 -10.04
CA ILE A 89 17.92 2.65 -9.48
C ILE A 89 17.86 2.71 -7.95
N ALA A 90 17.04 3.58 -7.38
CA ALA A 90 16.90 3.73 -5.92
C ALA A 90 16.42 2.44 -5.23
N ARG A 91 15.55 1.65 -5.88
CA ARG A 91 15.11 0.33 -5.37
C ARG A 91 16.24 -0.70 -5.42
N LEU A 92 17.08 -0.65 -6.45
CA LEU A 92 18.26 -1.53 -6.57
C LEU A 92 19.40 -1.14 -5.63
N GLU A 93 19.66 0.15 -5.43
CA GLU A 93 20.75 0.64 -4.57
C GLU A 93 20.49 0.43 -3.08
N LYS A 94 19.21 0.38 -2.66
CA LYS A 94 18.83 -0.07 -1.32
C LYS A 94 19.38 -1.46 -0.99
N LYS A 95 19.56 -2.33 -2.00
CA LYS A 95 20.24 -3.63 -1.83
C LYS A 95 21.74 -3.47 -1.59
N LYS A 96 22.41 -2.55 -2.29
CA LYS A 96 23.88 -2.39 -2.23
C LYS A 96 24.35 -1.80 -0.89
N LYS A 97 23.66 -0.80 -0.34
CA LYS A 97 24.06 -0.18 0.95
C LYS A 97 23.95 -1.13 2.14
N ALA A 98 23.00 -2.07 2.14
CA ALA A 98 22.86 -3.06 3.21
C ALA A 98 23.98 -4.11 3.23
N VAL A 99 24.65 -4.35 2.09
CA VAL A 99 25.71 -5.36 1.96
C VAL A 99 27.10 -4.82 2.34
N CYS A 100 27.32 -3.50 2.29
CA CYS A 100 28.61 -2.89 2.66
C CYS A 100 28.74 -2.52 4.15
N SER A 101 27.96 -3.16 5.03
CA SER A 101 28.03 -2.98 6.50
C SER A 101 28.35 -4.31 7.19
N GLY A 102 29.30 -5.05 6.65
CA GLY A 102 29.80 -6.31 7.18
C GLY A 102 31.16 -6.61 6.57
N ASP A 103 32.15 -6.64 7.46
CA ASP A 103 33.59 -6.95 7.30
C ASP A 103 34.51 -5.83 6.76
#